data_AF-A0A7X9BIV9-F1
#
_entry.id   AF-A0A7X9BIV9-F1
#
_cell.length_a   1.000
_cell.length_b   1.000
_cell.length_c   1.000
_cell.angle_alpha   90.00
_cell.angle_beta   90.00
_cell.angle_gamma   90.00
#
_symmetry.space_group_name_H-M   'P 1'
#
loop_
_entity.id
_entity.type
_entity.pdbx_description
1 polymer ?
#
loop_
_entity_poly.entity_id
_entity_poly.type
_entity_poly.pdbx_seq_one_letter_code
_entity_poly.pdbx_strand_id
1 'polypeptide(L)'
;MPQAVLGGCTIMMFGNIILSGFQMIAEAGFTQRNITIAALSLTIGIGFTQVSDIFVHFPALFQQIFASNCIAVAFVVALILRLVLPSEEHFLSAPTAKNDASV
;
A
#
# COMPACT_ATOMS: atom_id res chain seq x y z
N MET A 1 -14.53 33.04 11.51
CA MET A 1 -14.99 32.86 10.11
C MET A 1 -16.08 31.79 10.09
N PRO A 2 -17.06 31.83 9.15
CA PRO A 2 -18.14 30.85 9.07
C PRO A 2 -17.60 29.41 8.95
N GLN A 3 -18.20 28.46 9.68
CA GLN A 3 -17.77 27.04 9.67
C GLN A 3 -17.76 26.43 8.27
N ALA A 4 -18.66 26.87 7.38
CA ALA A 4 -18.74 26.41 6.00
C ALA A 4 -17.44 26.66 5.20
N VAL A 5 -16.75 27.78 5.44
CA VAL A 5 -15.51 28.13 4.72
C VAL A 5 -14.32 27.32 5.24
N LEU A 6 -14.24 27.10 6.55
CA LEU A 6 -13.20 26.28 7.16
C LEU A 6 -13.30 24.82 6.73
N GLY A 7 -14.52 24.29 6.62
CA GLY A 7 -14.77 22.96 6.06
C GLY A 7 -14.29 22.85 4.61
N GLY A 8 -14.61 23.84 3.78
CA GLY A 8 -14.16 23.90 2.38
C GLY A 8 -12.63 23.92 2.24
N CYS A 9 -11.95 24.76 3.03
CA CYS A 9 -10.48 24.78 3.06
C CYS A 9 -9.89 23.43 3.48
N THR A 10 -10.48 22.77 4.48
CA THR A 10 -10.01 21.48 4.99
C THR A 10 -10.15 20.36 3.95
N ILE A 11 -11.28 20.31 3.24
CA ILE A 11 -11.50 19.36 2.14
C ILE A 11 -10.46 19.57 1.04
N MET A 12 -10.15 20.83 0.71
CA MET A 12 -9.16 21.15 -0.33
C MET A 12 -7.74 20.73 0.08
N MET A 13 -7.37 20.91 1.35
CA MET A 13 -6.08 20.46 1.90
C MET A 13 -5.96 18.92 1.88
N PHE A 14 -6.95 18.20 2.39
CA PHE A 14 -6.94 16.73 2.36
C PHE A 14 -7.02 16.17 0.94
N GLY A 15 -7.78 16.81 0.05
CA GLY A 15 -7.84 16.45 -1.36
C GLY A 15 -6.48 16.55 -2.05
N ASN A 16 -5.74 17.63 -1.81
CA ASN A 16 -4.37 17.79 -2.33
C ASN A 16 -3.42 16.74 -1.76
N ILE A 17 -3.51 16.44 -0.46
CA ILE A 17 -2.69 15.39 0.18
C ILE A 17 -2.92 14.02 -0.50
N ILE A 18 -4.18 13.66 -0.76
CA ILE A 18 -4.53 12.43 -1.46
C ILE A 18 -3.96 12.44 -2.88
N LEU A 19 -4.13 13.53 -3.63
CA LEU A 19 -3.64 13.65 -5.00
C LEU A 19 -2.11 13.57 -5.09
N SER A 20 -1.39 14.15 -4.14
CA SER A 20 0.08 13.99 -4.04
C SER A 20 0.49 12.55 -3.77
N GLY A 21 -0.27 11.82 -2.95
CA GLY A 21 -0.06 10.39 -2.74
C GLY A 21 -0.23 9.57 -4.01
N PHE A 22 -1.28 9.83 -4.79
CA PHE A 22 -1.48 9.19 -6.10
C PHE A 22 -0.40 9.54 -7.12
N GLN A 23 0.08 10.79 -7.12
CA GLN A 23 1.21 11.19 -7.97
C GLN A 23 2.48 10.42 -7.63
N MET A 24 2.81 10.24 -6.35
CA MET A 24 3.95 9.40 -5.94
C MET A 24 3.82 7.95 -6.43
N ILE A 25 2.61 7.38 -6.40
CA ILE A 25 2.36 6.03 -6.93
C ILE A 25 2.53 6.00 -8.45
N ALA A 26 2.06 7.04 -9.15
CA ALA A 26 2.20 7.15 -10.61
C ALA A 26 3.66 7.31 -11.05
N GLU A 27 4.45 8.11 -10.33
CA GLU A 27 5.89 8.28 -10.55
C GLU A 27 6.68 6.97 -10.35
N ALA A 28 6.24 6.11 -9.42
CA ALA A 28 6.82 4.78 -9.22
C ALA A 28 6.50 3.79 -10.38
N GLY A 29 5.57 4.14 -11.28
CA GLY A 29 5.19 3.36 -12.44
C GLY A 29 4.11 2.30 -12.16
N PHE A 30 3.15 2.20 -13.07
CA PHE A 30 2.01 1.26 -13.01
C PHE A 30 2.35 -0.09 -13.63
N THR A 31 3.19 -0.87 -12.95
CA THR A 31 3.40 -2.29 -13.29
C THR A 31 2.35 -3.17 -12.58
N GLN A 32 2.08 -4.37 -13.09
CA GLN A 32 1.15 -5.32 -12.43
C GLN A 32 1.50 -5.54 -10.95
N ARG A 33 2.80 -5.62 -10.65
CA ARG A 33 3.33 -5.71 -9.28
C ARG A 33 3.01 -4.45 -8.46
N ASN A 34 3.36 -3.26 -8.95
CA ASN A 34 3.18 -2.02 -8.20
C ASN A 34 1.70 -1.70 -7.97
N ILE A 35 0.84 -1.94 -8.96
CA ILE A 35 -0.62 -1.79 -8.83
C ILE A 35 -1.16 -2.73 -7.76
N THR A 36 -0.73 -4.00 -7.75
CA THR A 36 -1.17 -4.99 -6.76
C THR A 36 -0.76 -4.59 -5.35
N ILE A 37 0.48 -4.12 -5.16
CA ILE A 37 0.97 -3.63 -3.86
C ILE A 37 0.17 -2.41 -3.41
N ALA A 38 -0.04 -1.43 -4.30
CA ALA A 38 -0.80 -0.21 -3.99
C ALA A 38 -2.27 -0.51 -3.65
N ALA A 39 -2.94 -1.33 -4.46
CA ALA A 39 -4.33 -1.71 -4.24
C ALA A 39 -4.52 -2.47 -2.92
N LEU A 40 -3.72 -3.51 -2.68
CA LEU A 40 -3.85 -4.33 -1.46
C LEU A 40 -3.51 -3.54 -0.20
N SER A 41 -2.43 -2.76 -0.22
CA SER A 41 -2.05 -1.94 0.94
C SER A 41 -3.11 -0.88 1.28
N LEU A 42 -3.72 -0.27 0.26
CA LEU A 42 -4.78 0.71 0.44
C LEU A 42 -6.07 0.06 0.93
N THR A 43 -6.50 -1.05 0.33
CA THR A 43 -7.69 -1.79 0.74
C THR A 43 -7.56 -2.30 2.18
N ILE A 44 -6.39 -2.81 2.56
CA ILE A 44 -6.15 -3.29 3.92
C ILE A 44 -6.09 -2.11 4.89
N GLY A 45 -5.35 -1.04 4.58
CA GLY A 45 -5.27 0.16 5.41
C GLY A 45 -6.64 0.78 5.71
N ILE A 46 -7.50 0.89 4.70
CA ILE A 46 -8.88 1.40 4.84
C ILE A 46 -9.79 0.35 5.48
N GLY A 47 -9.65 -0.92 5.15
CA GLY A 47 -10.49 -1.99 5.70
C GLY A 47 -10.31 -2.17 7.21
N PHE A 48 -9.07 -2.01 7.71
CA PHE A 48 -8.78 -2.08 9.13
C PHE A 48 -9.35 -0.91 9.93
N THR A 49 -9.57 0.28 9.33
CA THR A 49 -10.21 1.39 10.05
C THR A 49 -11.68 1.11 10.36
N GLN A 50 -12.31 0.20 9.63
CA GLN A 50 -13.71 -0.18 9.83
C GLN A 50 -13.88 -1.25 10.92
N VAL A 51 -12.83 -2.01 11.25
CA VAL A 51 -12.90 -3.15 12.18
C VAL A 51 -11.75 -3.09 13.20
N SER A 52 -11.75 -2.03 14.00
CA SER A 52 -10.72 -1.76 15.02
C SER A 52 -10.68 -2.80 16.15
N ASP A 53 -11.77 -3.54 16.38
CA ASP A 53 -11.93 -4.49 17.48
C ASP A 53 -11.10 -5.78 17.33
N ILE A 54 -10.47 -6.01 16.17
CA ILE A 54 -9.65 -7.22 15.94
C ILE A 54 -8.36 -7.19 16.78
N PHE A 55 -7.90 -6.00 17.18
CA PHE A 55 -6.67 -5.84 17.97
C PHE A 55 -6.88 -6.01 19.49
N VAL A 56 -8.10 -6.32 19.96
CA VAL A 56 -8.42 -6.42 21.40
C VAL A 56 -7.61 -7.51 22.12
N HIS A 57 -7.19 -8.55 21.40
CA HIS A 57 -6.35 -9.63 21.94
C HIS A 57 -4.84 -9.40 21.83
N PHE A 58 -4.40 -8.29 21.21
CA PHE A 58 -2.98 -7.97 21.06
C PHE A 58 -2.44 -7.13 22.24
N PRO A 59 -1.13 -7.18 22.55
CA PRO A 59 -0.51 -6.41 23.61
C PRO A 59 -0.76 -4.91 23.45
N ALA A 60 -0.81 -4.16 24.55
CA ALA A 60 -1.12 -2.72 24.55
C ALA A 60 -0.28 -1.89 23.56
N LEU A 61 0.99 -2.25 23.35
CA LEU A 61 1.85 -1.59 22.36
C LEU A 61 1.34 -1.73 20.92
N PHE A 62 0.82 -2.90 20.55
CA PHE A 62 0.29 -3.13 19.21
C PHE A 62 -1.05 -2.41 19.03
N GLN A 63 -1.93 -2.40 20.03
CA GLN A 63 -3.15 -1.60 19.97
C GLN A 63 -2.85 -0.11 19.80
N GLN A 64 -1.90 0.44 20.55
CA GLN A 64 -1.56 1.86 20.47
C GLN A 64 -1.02 2.24 19.08
N ILE A 65 -0.22 1.38 18.46
CA ILE A 65 0.37 1.68 17.14
C ILE A 65 -0.62 1.41 16.00
N PHE A 66 -1.34 0.28 16.03
CA PHE A 66 -2.18 -0.16 14.91
C PHE A 66 -3.65 0.30 15.02
N ALA A 67 -4.19 0.46 16.24
CA ALA A 67 -5.56 0.98 16.43
C ALA A 67 -5.61 2.51 16.43
N SER A 68 -4.56 3.20 16.90
CA SER A 68 -4.52 4.67 16.87
C SER A 68 -3.94 5.26 15.57
N ASN A 69 -3.34 4.44 14.69
CA ASN A 69 -2.72 4.92 13.45
C ASN A 69 -2.94 3.98 12.26
N CYS A 70 -4.00 4.22 11.49
CA CYS A 70 -4.35 3.41 10.32
C CYS A 70 -3.30 3.46 9.20
N ILE A 71 -2.58 4.58 9.09
CA ILE A 71 -1.54 4.79 8.06
C ILE A 71 -0.36 3.86 8.33
N ALA A 72 -0.01 3.60 9.60
CA ALA A 72 1.04 2.67 9.98
C ALA A 72 0.72 1.23 9.52
N VAL A 73 -0.53 0.78 9.68
CA VAL A 73 -0.99 -0.54 9.19
C VAL A 73 -0.78 -0.65 7.68
N ALA A 74 -1.27 0.34 6.92
CA ALA A 74 -1.16 0.38 5.47
C ALA A 74 0.31 0.31 5.01
N PHE A 75 1.19 1.05 5.68
CA PHE A 75 2.61 1.08 5.38
C PHE A 75 3.32 -0.24 5.66
N VAL A 76 3.06 -0.87 6.82
CA VAL A 76 3.63 -2.18 7.17
C VAL A 76 3.20 -3.23 6.15
N VAL A 77 1.93 -3.23 5.77
CA VAL A 77 1.39 -4.15 4.75
C VAL A 77 2.04 -3.90 3.39
N ALA A 78 2.18 -2.64 2.97
CA ALA A 78 2.86 -2.27 1.73
C ALA A 78 4.33 -2.74 1.71
N LEU A 79 5.05 -2.58 2.82
CA LEU A 79 6.43 -3.03 2.99
C LEU A 79 6.54 -4.56 2.89
N ILE A 80 5.67 -5.27 3.60
CA ILE A 80 5.64 -6.74 3.58
C ILE A 80 5.36 -7.23 2.17
N LEU A 81 4.34 -6.68 1.49
CA LEU A 81 4.01 -7.04 0.11
C LEU A 81 5.15 -6.71 -0.85
N ARG A 82 5.81 -5.56 -0.68
CA ARG A 82 6.99 -5.20 -1.49
C ARG A 82 8.15 -6.19 -1.31
N LEU A 83 8.31 -6.79 -0.14
CA LEU A 83 9.35 -7.80 0.11
C LEU A 83 8.95 -9.20 -0.35
N VAL A 84 7.68 -9.56 -0.15
CA VAL A 84 7.15 -10.90 -0.45
C VAL A 84 6.86 -11.10 -1.93
N LEU A 85 6.39 -10.08 -2.66
CA LEU A 85 6.18 -10.18 -4.12
C LEU A 85 7.54 -10.13 -4.84
N PRO A 86 8.05 -11.25 -5.38
CA PRO A 86 9.26 -11.27 -6.18
C PRO A 86 8.97 -10.59 -7.53
N SER A 87 9.96 -9.91 -8.10
CA SER A 87 9.86 -9.43 -9.49
C SER A 87 9.68 -10.61 -10.44
N GLU A 88 8.91 -10.38 -11.52
CA GLU A 88 8.64 -11.36 -12.59
C GLU A 88 9.92 -11.94 -13.24
N GLU A 89 11.10 -11.38 -12.97
CA GLU A 89 12.39 -11.94 -13.38
C GLU A 89 12.67 -13.34 -12.81
N HIS A 90 12.05 -13.76 -11.70
CA HIS A 90 12.33 -15.08 -11.14
C HIS A 90 11.51 -16.23 -11.77
N PHE A 91 10.46 -15.93 -12.56
CA PHE A 91 9.67 -16.99 -13.22
C PHE A 91 10.22 -17.39 -14.60
N LEU A 92 11.17 -16.64 -15.15
CA LEU A 92 11.86 -16.96 -16.42
C LEU A 92 13.30 -17.49 -16.24
N SER A 93 13.70 -17.86 -15.03
CA SER A 93 14.97 -18.58 -14.78
C SER A 93 14.81 -20.10 -14.68
N ALA A 94 13.75 -20.67 -15.25
CA ALA A 94 13.83 -22.04 -15.74
C ALA A 94 14.86 -22.06 -16.90
N PRO A 95 15.81 -23.00 -16.90
CA PRO A 95 17.11 -22.82 -17.54
C PRO A 95 17.00 -22.73 -19.07
N THR A 96 17.42 -21.61 -19.65
CA THR A 96 17.90 -21.58 -21.04
C THR A 96 19.42 -21.79 -21.03
N ALA A 97 19.82 -23.04 -21.16
CA ALA A 97 21.12 -23.51 -21.65
C ALA A 97 20.93 -25.01 -21.96
N LYS A 98 21.16 -25.55 -23.14
CA LYS A 98 22.20 -25.27 -24.12
C LYS A 98 21.89 -26.10 -25.38
N ASN A 99 22.09 -25.51 -26.56
CA ASN A 99 22.50 -26.19 -27.80
C ASN A 99 21.60 -27.31 -28.35
N ASP A 100 20.91 -27.04 -29.46
CA ASP A 100 20.87 -27.93 -30.63
C ASP A 100 20.52 -27.10 -31.89
N ALA A 101 21.55 -26.47 -32.44
CA ALA A 101 21.61 -26.19 -33.87
C ALA A 101 22.75 -27.07 -34.44
N SER A 102 22.48 -27.76 -35.55
CA SER A 102 23.31 -28.79 -36.24
C SER A 102 23.35 -30.14 -35.51
N VAL A 103 22.77 -31.24 -36.01
CA VAL A 103 22.87 -31.88 -37.34
C VAL A 103 21.60 -32.67 -37.66
#